data_AF-A0A9E6XVW5-F1
#
_entry.id   AF-A0A9E6XVW5-F1
#
_cell.length_a   1.000
_cell.length_b   1.000
_cell.length_c   1.000
_cell.angle_alpha   90.00
_cell.angle_beta   90.00
_cell.angle_gamma   90.00
#
_symmetry.space_group_name_H-M   'P 1'
#
loop_
_entity.id
_entity.type
_entity.pdbx_description
1 polymer ?
#
loop_
_entity_poly.entity_id
_entity_poly.type
_entity_poly.pdbx_seq_one_letter_code
_entity_poly.pdbx_strand_id
1 'polypeptide(L)' 'MKLESWQSQLALMVGVFAVATLLAELFGAANLGVAVTVGQLAFAATYMFLIVKR' A
#
# COMPACT_ATOMS: atom_id res chain seq x y z
N MET A 1 -2.70 9.37 14.61
CA MET A 1 -1.43 9.70 13.92
C MET A 1 -1.73 10.82 12.94
N LYS A 2 -1.25 12.05 13.20
CA LYS A 2 -1.46 13.18 12.28
C LYS A 2 -0.50 12.99 11.09
N LEU A 3 -1.04 12.74 9.89
CA LEU A 3 -0.27 12.55 8.67
C LEU A 3 0.14 13.91 8.07
N GLU A 4 0.72 14.77 8.90
CA GLU A 4 1.06 16.15 8.53
C GLU A 4 2.39 16.22 7.75
N SER A 5 3.30 15.26 7.95
CA SER A 5 4.59 15.23 7.27
C SER A 5 4.57 14.33 6.03
N TRP A 6 5.33 14.71 5.01
CA TRP A 6 5.47 13.92 3.79
C TRP A 6 6.14 12.56 4.06
N GLN A 7 7.04 12.49 5.05
CA GLN A 7 7.67 11.24 5.47
C GLN A 7 6.65 10.26 6.05
N SER A 8 5.72 10.73 6.88
CA SER A 8 4.66 9.87 7.44
C SER A 8 3.68 9.38 6.37
N GLN A 9 3.39 10.21 5.36
CA GLN A 9 2.58 9.82 4.21
C GLN A 9 3.26 8.73 3.38
N LEU A 10 4.56 8.88 3.08
CA LEU A 10 5.32 7.84 2.39
C LEU A 10 5.42 6.56 3.21
N ALA A 11 5.70 6.66 4.50
CA ALA A 11 5.77 5.50 5.38
C ALA A 11 4.44 4.72 5.41
N LEU A 12 3.30 5.43 5.42
CA LEU A 12 1.98 4.81 5.32
C LEU A 12 1.82 4.09 3.98
N MET A 13 2.14 4.75 2.86
CA MET A 13 1.98 4.17 1.52
C MET A 13 2.84 2.91 1.34
N VAL A 14 4.12 2.96 1.77
CA VAL A 14 5.03 1.81 1.74
C VAL A 14 4.57 0.71 2.70
N GLY A 15 4.08 1.08 3.89
CA GLY A 15 3.51 0.13 4.85
C GLY A 15 2.30 -0.62 4.29
N VAL A 16 1.36 0.10 3.66
CA VAL A 16 0.19 -0.51 3.03
C VAL A 16 0.59 -1.42 1.86
N PHE A 17 1.53 -0.99 1.03
CA PHE A 17 2.08 -1.82 -0.05
C PHE A 17 2.62 -3.15 0.49
N ALA A 18 3.48 -3.10 1.52
CA ALA A 18 4.10 -4.28 2.09
C ALA A 18 3.05 -5.21 2.72
N VAL A 19 2.13 -4.66 3.51
CA VAL A 19 1.06 -5.44 4.15
C VAL A 19 0.16 -6.10 3.10
N ALA A 20 -0.30 -5.36 2.10
CA ALA A 20 -1.16 -5.91 1.06
C ALA A 20 -0.46 -6.99 0.21
N THR A 21 0.84 -6.82 -0.07
CA THR A 21 1.64 -7.82 -0.78
C THR A 21 1.75 -9.11 0.03
N LEU A 22 2.14 -9.00 1.32
CA LEU A 22 2.26 -10.15 2.22
C LEU A 22 0.93 -10.87 2.43
N LEU A 23 -0.17 -10.11 2.53
CA LEU A 23 -1.51 -10.70 2.59
C LEU A 23 -1.83 -11.46 1.30
N ALA A 24 -1.55 -10.88 0.13
CA ALA A 24 -1.78 -11.57 -1.15
C ALA A 24 -0.98 -12.88 -1.25
N GLU A 25 0.27 -12.90 -0.79
CA GLU A 25 1.05 -14.14 -0.67
C GLU A 25 0.38 -15.14 0.27
N LEU A 26 -0.03 -14.69 1.46
CA LEU A 26 -0.66 -15.55 2.47
C LEU A 26 -2.00 -16.13 2.00
N PHE A 27 -2.75 -15.41 1.17
CA PHE A 27 -4.01 -15.85 0.59
C PHE A 27 -3.86 -16.65 -0.72
N GLY A 28 -2.63 -17.00 -1.11
CA GLY A 28 -2.38 -17.93 -2.21
C GLY A 28 -2.23 -17.26 -3.58
N ALA A 29 -1.64 -16.07 -3.66
CA ALA A 29 -1.21 -15.49 -4.93
C ALA A 29 -0.39 -16.50 -5.75
N ALA A 30 -0.71 -16.64 -7.04
CA ALA A 30 -0.11 -17.65 -7.92
C ALA A 30 1.41 -17.48 -8.11
N ASN A 31 1.93 -16.26 -7.91
CA ASN A 31 3.36 -15.93 -7.91
C ASN A 31 3.57 -14.55 -7.29
N LEU A 32 4.85 -14.18 -7.09
CA LEU A 32 5.26 -12.87 -6.57
C LEU A 32 4.76 -11.70 -7.41
N GLY A 33 4.68 -11.86 -8.73
CA GLY A 33 4.16 -10.81 -9.62
C GLY A 33 2.72 -10.43 -9.28
N VAL A 34 1.86 -11.44 -9.08
CA VAL A 34 0.45 -11.22 -8.67
C VAL A 34 0.38 -10.54 -7.30
N ALA A 35 1.15 -11.02 -6.32
CA ALA A 35 1.14 -10.43 -4.98
C ALA A 35 1.60 -8.96 -4.99
N VAL A 36 2.67 -8.66 -5.73
CA VAL A 36 3.18 -7.29 -5.88
C VAL A 36 2.18 -6.40 -6.60
N THR A 37 1.45 -6.91 -7.61
CA THR A 37 0.38 -6.14 -8.26
C THR A 37 -0.74 -5.77 -7.28
N VAL A 38 -1.14 -6.68 -6.38
CA VAL A 38 -2.11 -6.35 -5.32
C VAL A 38 -1.55 -5.27 -4.40
N GLY A 39 -0.28 -5.38 -4.01
CA GLY A 39 0.42 -4.32 -3.26
C GLY A 39 0.40 -2.97 -3.97
N GLN A 40 0.66 -2.94 -5.27
CA GLN A 40 0.66 -1.72 -6.09
C GLN A 40 -0.73 -1.07 -6.16
N LEU A 41 -1.79 -1.87 -6.28
CA LEU A 41 -3.16 -1.36 -6.25
C LEU A 41 -3.49 -0.73 -4.88
N ALA A 42 -3.10 -1.38 -3.79
CA ALA A 42 -3.28 -0.85 -2.43
C ALA A 42 -2.48 0.45 -2.20
N PHE A 43 -1.25 0.52 -2.73
CA PHE A 43 -0.44 1.74 -2.73
C PHE A 43 -1.13 2.89 -3.49
N ALA A 44 -1.60 2.62 -4.71
CA ALA A 44 -2.28 3.62 -5.53
C ALA A 44 -3.59 4.12 -4.87
N ALA A 45 -4.37 3.21 -4.27
CA ALA A 45 -5.56 3.58 -3.51
C ALA A 45 -5.23 4.46 -2.30
N THR A 46 -4.15 4.15 -1.58
CA THR A 46 -3.68 4.95 -0.43
C THR A 46 -3.20 6.32 -0.88
N TYR A 47 -2.49 6.41 -2.00
CA TYR A 47 -2.09 7.68 -2.58
C TYR A 47 -3.29 8.56 -2.95
N MET A 48 -4.29 7.98 -3.63
CA MET A 48 -5.53 8.68 -3.96
C MET A 48 -6.27 9.16 -2.71
N PHE A 49 -6.34 8.34 -1.67
CA PHE A 49 -6.91 8.71 -0.38
C PHE A 49 -6.19 9.91 0.24
N LEU A 50 -4.86 9.94 0.22
CA LEU A 50 -4.08 11.04 0.76
C LEU A 50 -4.25 12.32 -0.04
N ILE A 51 -4.36 12.25 -1.37
CA ILE A 51 -4.65 13.42 -2.21
C ILE A 51 -6.02 14.00 -1.87
N VAL A 52 -7.05 13.15 -1.77
CA VAL A 52 -8.42 13.60 -1.50
C VAL A 52 -8.56 14.20 -0.10
N LYS A 53 -7.76 13.74 0.87
CA LYS A 53 -7.77 14.21 2.26
C LYS A 53 -6.75 15.31 2.59
N ARG A 54 -6.05 15.86 1.59
CA ARG A 54 -5.11 16.97 1.80
C ARG A 54 -5.81 18.24 2.27
#